data_AF-A0A8T6RNN9-F1
#
_entry.id   AF-A0A8T6RNN9-F1
#
_cell.length_a   1.000
_cell.length_b   1.000
_cell.length_c   1.000
_cell.angle_alpha   90.00
_cell.angle_beta   90.00
_cell.angle_gamma   90.00
#
_symmetry.space_group_name_H-M   'P 1'
#
loop_
_entity.id
_entity.type
_entity.pdbx_description
1 polymer ?
#
loop_
_entity_poly.entity_id
_entity_poly.type
_entity_poly.pdbx_seq_one_letter_code
_entity_poly.pdbx_strand_id
1 'polypeptide(L)'
;MEPNNENNNEIVKVEADDEEYIKLAQRILIPLDKAINKIHLQLTIRDVYFAIADARERLIQFIGLPNKEKVKDLMPILLQTNILLNKLTKLPQKATFNDALTAKVIEPIITWRKTINNVIMHLSGHEI
;
A
#
# COMPACT_ATOMS: atom_id res chain seq x y z
N MET A 1 -32.02 -35.76 31.55
CA MET A 1 -31.28 -35.93 30.30
C MET A 1 -31.85 -34.93 29.32
N GLU A 2 -31.14 -33.83 29.07
CA GLU A 2 -31.31 -33.07 27.82
C GLU A 2 -30.44 -33.74 26.74
N PRO A 3 -30.74 -33.48 25.46
CA PRO A 3 -29.83 -32.54 24.80
C PRO A 3 -30.53 -31.51 23.90
N ASN A 4 -30.12 -30.26 24.11
CA ASN A 4 -29.66 -29.27 23.13
C ASN A 4 -30.21 -29.35 21.70
N ASN A 5 -30.93 -28.30 21.32
CA ASN A 5 -30.98 -27.84 19.94
C ASN A 5 -30.83 -26.31 19.90
N GLU A 6 -29.65 -25.83 20.31
CA GLU A 6 -29.21 -24.48 19.98
C GLU A 6 -28.65 -24.50 18.57
N ASN A 7 -29.52 -24.26 17.59
CA ASN A 7 -29.11 -24.05 16.21
C ASN A 7 -29.21 -22.56 15.89
N ASN A 8 -28.09 -22.04 15.41
CA ASN A 8 -27.97 -20.88 14.54
C ASN A 8 -28.35 -19.51 15.11
N ASN A 9 -27.34 -18.81 15.61
CA ASN A 9 -27.08 -17.43 15.20
C ASN A 9 -25.65 -17.01 15.56
N GLU A 10 -24.64 -17.63 14.91
CA GLU A 10 -23.39 -16.91 14.66
C GLU A 10 -23.67 -15.91 13.55
N ILE A 11 -24.29 -14.79 13.92
CA ILE A 11 -24.30 -13.59 13.10
C ILE A 11 -22.85 -13.12 13.08
N VAL A 12 -22.20 -13.36 11.95
CA VAL A 12 -20.85 -12.94 11.62
C VAL A 12 -20.74 -11.44 11.91
N LYS A 13 -20.17 -11.09 13.07
CA LYS A 13 -19.54 -9.79 13.27
C LYS A 13 -18.31 -9.79 12.39
N VAL A 14 -18.46 -9.44 11.11
CA VAL A 14 -17.33 -8.85 10.38
C VAL A 14 -17.14 -7.49 11.04
N GLU A 15 -16.19 -7.46 11.97
CA GLU A 15 -15.94 -6.39 12.93
C GLU A 15 -15.65 -5.08 12.20
N ALA A 16 -16.24 -3.97 12.64
CA ALA A 16 -16.02 -2.64 12.05
C ALA A 16 -14.52 -2.27 11.90
N ASP A 17 -13.67 -2.90 12.70
CA ASP A 17 -12.22 -2.77 12.69
C ASP A 17 -11.58 -3.27 11.39
N ASP A 18 -12.05 -4.38 10.80
CA ASP A 18 -11.47 -4.94 9.57
C ASP A 18 -11.83 -4.10 8.33
N GLU A 19 -13.04 -3.55 8.27
CA GLU A 19 -13.45 -2.65 7.18
C GLU A 19 -12.68 -1.33 7.21
N GLU A 20 -12.43 -0.78 8.40
CA GLU A 20 -11.56 0.38 8.57
C GLU A 20 -10.11 0.06 8.19
N TYR A 21 -9.62 -1.12 8.54
CA TYR A 21 -8.30 -1.61 8.14
C TYR A 21 -8.16 -1.70 6.62
N ILE A 22 -9.16 -2.27 5.93
CA ILE A 22 -9.18 -2.38 4.47
C ILE A 22 -9.18 -0.99 3.83
N LYS A 23 -10.00 -0.05 4.33
CA LYS A 23 -10.03 1.33 3.84
C LYS A 23 -8.67 2.01 4.00
N LEU A 24 -7.99 1.84 5.14
CA LEU A 24 -6.66 2.40 5.37
C LEU A 24 -5.61 1.79 4.42
N ALA A 25 -5.65 0.49 4.21
CA ALA A 25 -4.76 -0.19 3.26
C ALA A 25 -4.99 0.30 1.81
N GLN A 26 -6.24 0.42 1.37
CA GLN A 26 -6.61 0.96 0.05
C GLN A 26 -6.13 2.40 -0.13
N ARG A 27 -6.12 3.21 0.93
CA ARG A 27 -5.63 4.59 0.87
C ARG A 27 -4.13 4.69 0.56
N ILE A 28 -3.33 3.65 0.82
CA ILE A 28 -1.90 3.59 0.46
C ILE A 28 -1.73 3.55 -1.08
N LEU A 29 -2.66 2.92 -1.79
CA LEU A 29 -2.57 2.73 -3.25
C LEU A 29 -2.78 4.03 -4.02
N ILE A 30 -3.65 4.92 -3.55
CA ILE A 30 -3.99 6.18 -4.23
C ILE A 30 -2.74 6.98 -4.65
N PRO A 31 -1.80 7.30 -3.76
CA PRO A 31 -0.58 8.01 -4.15
C PRO A 31 0.34 7.20 -5.07
N LEU A 32 0.38 5.87 -4.97
CA LEU A 32 1.16 5.01 -5.87
C LEU A 32 0.60 5.02 -7.30
N ASP A 33 -0.73 4.93 -7.44
CA ASP A 33 -1.41 5.04 -8.73
C ASP A 33 -1.21 6.44 -9.35
N LYS A 34 -1.27 7.49 -8.51
CA LYS A 34 -0.89 8.84 -8.94
C LYS A 34 0.56 8.88 -9.41
N ALA A 35 1.51 8.25 -8.72
CA ALA A 35 2.91 8.23 -9.12
C ALA A 35 3.10 7.57 -10.50
N ILE A 36 2.48 6.40 -10.74
CA ILE A 36 2.50 5.73 -12.05
C ILE A 36 1.97 6.66 -13.14
N ASN A 37 0.77 7.22 -12.93
CA ASN A 37 0.15 8.12 -13.91
C ASN A 37 1.00 9.37 -14.16
N LYS A 38 1.61 9.94 -13.11
CA LYS A 38 2.45 11.13 -13.24
C LYS A 38 3.71 10.88 -14.07
N ILE A 39 4.33 9.71 -13.92
CA ILE A 39 5.53 9.34 -14.70
C ILE A 39 5.19 9.27 -16.20
N HIS A 40 4.04 8.69 -16.55
CA HIS A 40 3.59 8.59 -17.95
C HIS A 40 3.19 9.92 -18.58
N LEU A 41 2.88 10.94 -17.78
CA LEU A 41 2.47 12.28 -18.26
C LEU A 41 3.65 13.28 -18.39
N GLN A 42 4.89 12.80 -18.38
CA GLN A 42 6.11 13.64 -18.43
C GLN A 42 6.20 14.68 -17.31
N LEU A 43 5.62 14.41 -16.14
CA LEU A 43 5.74 15.30 -14.99
C LEU A 43 7.13 15.21 -14.34
N THR A 44 7.42 16.15 -13.43
CA THR A 44 8.76 16.33 -12.88
C THR A 44 9.11 15.27 -11.82
N ILE A 45 10.41 15.08 -11.59
CA ILE A 45 10.93 14.25 -10.50
C ILE A 45 10.30 14.64 -9.14
N ARG A 46 10.11 15.93 -8.91
CA ARG A 46 9.46 16.45 -7.70
C ARG A 46 8.03 15.94 -7.52
N ASP A 47 7.26 15.88 -8.60
CA ASP A 47 5.85 15.48 -8.56
C ASP A 47 5.67 14.01 -8.18
N VAL A 48 6.60 13.17 -8.66
CA VAL A 48 6.65 11.73 -8.37
C VAL A 48 7.19 11.50 -6.96
N TYR A 49 8.23 12.24 -6.55
CA TYR A 49 8.75 12.19 -5.19
C TYR A 49 7.65 12.44 -4.15
N PHE A 50 6.85 13.49 -4.31
CA PHE A 50 5.78 13.80 -3.36
C PHE A 50 4.66 12.75 -3.36
N ALA A 51 4.35 12.16 -4.51
CA ALA A 51 3.39 11.06 -4.57
C ALA A 51 3.91 9.85 -3.77
N ILE A 52 5.17 9.45 -3.97
CA ILE A 52 5.78 8.34 -3.24
C ILE A 52 5.91 8.66 -1.73
N ALA A 53 6.21 9.92 -1.38
CA ALA A 53 6.28 10.35 0.02
C ALA A 53 4.92 10.29 0.72
N ASP A 54 3.82 10.68 0.06
CA ASP A 54 2.46 10.51 0.60
C ASP A 54 2.13 9.02 0.80
N ALA A 55 2.49 8.16 -0.16
CA ALA A 55 2.31 6.70 -0.01
C ALA A 55 3.06 6.15 1.22
N ARG A 56 4.29 6.62 1.44
CA ARG A 56 5.11 6.23 2.59
C ARG A 56 4.45 6.60 3.92
N GLU A 57 3.95 7.83 4.06
CA GLU A 57 3.32 8.27 5.32
C GLU A 57 2.08 7.43 5.64
N ARG A 58 1.28 7.11 4.63
CA ARG A 58 0.11 6.21 4.80
C ARG A 58 0.52 4.80 5.17
N LEU A 59 1.62 4.31 4.58
CA LEU A 59 2.17 3.00 4.91
C LEU A 59 2.65 2.94 6.37
N ILE A 60 3.31 4.00 6.86
CA ILE A 60 3.74 4.10 8.27
C ILE A 60 2.53 4.07 9.20
N GLN A 61 1.50 4.87 8.91
CA GLN A 61 0.27 4.89 9.69
C GLN A 61 -0.38 3.50 9.76
N PHE A 62 -0.44 2.81 8.62
CA PHE A 62 -1.02 1.48 8.54
C PHE A 62 -0.20 0.42 9.29
N ILE A 63 1.13 0.44 9.19
CA ILE A 63 2.02 -0.48 9.93
C ILE A 63 1.99 -0.20 11.45
N GLY A 64 1.74 1.03 11.85
CA GLY A 64 1.64 1.44 13.26
C GLY A 64 0.41 0.89 14.00
N LEU A 65 -0.53 0.30 13.27
CA LEU A 65 -1.73 -0.31 13.85
C LEU A 65 -1.38 -1.58 14.65
N PRO A 66 -2.20 -1.94 15.67
CA PRO A 66 -1.88 -3.00 16.62
C PRO A 66 -1.78 -4.40 16.00
N ASN A 67 -2.37 -4.65 14.83
CA ASN A 67 -2.39 -5.97 14.20
C ASN A 67 -1.15 -6.22 13.31
N LYS A 68 0.02 -6.28 13.96
CA LYS A 68 1.34 -6.29 13.30
C LYS A 68 1.61 -7.54 12.45
N GLU A 69 1.05 -8.69 12.80
CA GLU A 69 1.29 -9.94 12.07
C GLU A 69 0.75 -9.88 10.64
N LYS A 70 -0.41 -9.24 10.45
CA LYS A 70 -1.08 -9.09 9.15
C LYS A 70 -0.38 -8.10 8.20
N VAL A 71 0.61 -7.32 8.70
CA VAL A 71 1.27 -6.25 7.93
C VAL A 71 2.78 -6.43 7.81
N LYS A 72 3.33 -7.58 8.22
CA LYS A 72 4.77 -7.88 8.15
C LYS A 72 5.35 -7.72 6.74
N ASP A 73 4.57 -8.08 5.73
CA ASP A 73 4.98 -8.05 4.31
C ASP A 73 5.08 -6.61 3.76
N LEU A 74 4.58 -5.62 4.51
CA LEU A 74 4.66 -4.21 4.18
C LEU A 74 5.94 -3.54 4.72
N MET A 75 6.63 -4.14 5.70
CA MET A 75 7.87 -3.59 6.24
C MET A 75 8.99 -3.50 5.18
N PRO A 76 9.21 -4.52 4.33
CA PRO A 76 10.15 -4.41 3.21
C PRO A 76 9.78 -3.29 2.23
N ILE A 77 8.48 -3.07 1.97
CA ILE A 77 8.01 -2.00 1.09
C ILE A 77 8.38 -0.63 1.68
N LEU A 78 8.18 -0.45 2.98
CA LEU A 78 8.53 0.80 3.66
C LEU A 78 10.03 1.11 3.51
N LEU A 79 10.89 0.11 3.71
CA LEU A 79 12.33 0.26 3.53
C LEU A 79 12.70 0.59 2.07
N GLN A 80 12.13 -0.13 1.11
CA GLN A 80 12.35 0.13 -0.32
C GLN A 80 11.87 1.53 -0.72
N THR A 81 10.76 2.00 -0.16
CA THR A 81 10.23 3.34 -0.37
C THR A 81 11.20 4.41 0.12
N ASN A 82 11.77 4.25 1.32
CA ASN A 82 12.82 5.13 1.85
C ASN A 82 14.05 5.19 0.93
N ILE A 83 14.51 4.02 0.46
CA ILE A 83 15.65 3.92 -0.45
C ILE A 83 15.35 4.65 -1.77
N LEU A 84 14.16 4.47 -2.33
CA LEU A 84 13.77 5.13 -3.57
C LEU A 84 13.69 6.65 -3.40
N LEU A 85 13.05 7.14 -2.35
CA LEU A 85 12.98 8.57 -2.05
C LEU A 85 14.38 9.20 -1.93
N ASN A 86 15.30 8.52 -1.23
CA ASN A 86 16.69 8.96 -1.12
C ASN A 86 17.46 8.95 -2.46
N LYS A 87 17.06 8.11 -3.42
CA LYS A 87 17.62 8.15 -4.79
C LYS A 87 17.05 9.34 -5.57
N LEU A 88 15.74 9.60 -5.45
CA LEU A 88 15.07 10.69 -6.16
C LEU A 88 15.54 12.07 -5.69
N THR A 89 15.86 12.26 -4.41
CA THR A 89 16.39 13.54 -3.90
C THR A 89 17.76 13.92 -4.48
N LYS A 90 18.53 12.93 -4.96
CA LYS A 90 19.84 13.15 -5.61
C LYS A 90 19.74 13.57 -7.07
N LEU A 91 18.53 13.61 -7.63
CA LEU A 91 18.28 13.98 -9.02
C LEU A 91 17.78 15.43 -9.15
N PRO A 92 17.91 16.07 -10.33
CA PRO A 92 17.38 17.41 -10.54
C PRO A 92 15.85 17.44 -10.44
N GLN A 93 15.31 18.09 -9.41
CA GLN A 93 13.87 18.01 -9.08
C GLN A 93 12.93 18.55 -10.17
N LYS A 94 13.40 19.47 -11.01
CA LYS A 94 12.63 20.04 -12.13
C LYS A 94 12.75 19.24 -13.43
N ALA A 95 13.62 18.23 -13.49
CA ALA A 95 13.76 17.40 -14.67
C ALA A 95 12.55 16.48 -14.85
N THR A 96 12.23 16.15 -16.09
CA THR A 96 11.27 15.11 -16.45
C THR A 96 11.91 13.73 -16.33
N PHE A 97 11.09 12.69 -16.23
CA PHE A 97 11.57 11.32 -16.30
C PHE A 97 11.98 10.94 -17.73
N ASN A 98 13.07 10.20 -17.86
CA ASN A 98 13.44 9.49 -19.08
C ASN A 98 13.08 8.00 -18.97
N ASP A 99 13.16 7.24 -20.06
CA ASP A 99 12.74 5.83 -20.08
C ASP A 99 13.50 4.95 -19.07
N ALA A 100 14.82 5.13 -18.97
CA ALA A 100 15.66 4.34 -18.07
C ALA A 100 15.33 4.60 -16.59
N LEU A 101 15.09 5.86 -16.21
CA LEU A 101 14.68 6.22 -14.86
C LEU A 101 13.23 5.80 -14.60
N THR A 102 12.37 5.94 -15.59
CA THR A 102 10.96 5.50 -15.57
C THR A 102 10.87 4.03 -15.21
N ALA A 103 11.56 3.16 -15.93
CA ALA A 103 11.57 1.72 -15.65
C ALA A 103 12.02 1.42 -14.20
N LYS A 104 13.10 2.06 -13.75
CA LYS A 104 13.65 1.91 -12.39
C LYS A 104 12.72 2.35 -11.27
N VAL A 105 11.73 3.20 -11.56
CA VAL A 105 10.75 3.70 -10.58
C VAL A 105 9.42 2.96 -10.69
N ILE A 106 8.95 2.67 -11.89
CA ILE A 106 7.65 2.03 -12.13
C ILE A 106 7.65 0.58 -11.62
N GLU A 107 8.68 -0.20 -11.92
CA GLU A 107 8.72 -1.63 -11.54
C GLU A 107 8.58 -1.85 -10.01
N PRO A 108 9.33 -1.12 -9.15
CA PRO A 108 9.11 -1.17 -7.71
C PRO A 108 7.68 -0.78 -7.32
N ILE A 109 7.13 0.30 -7.88
CA ILE A 109 5.79 0.78 -7.52
C ILE A 109 4.71 -0.26 -7.89
N ILE A 110 4.81 -0.89 -9.05
CA ILE A 110 3.91 -1.99 -9.46
C ILE A 110 4.01 -3.15 -8.47
N THR A 111 5.23 -3.49 -8.04
CA THR A 111 5.46 -4.57 -7.08
C THR A 111 4.83 -4.24 -5.72
N TRP A 112 5.05 -3.02 -5.21
CA TRP A 112 4.45 -2.55 -3.96
C TRP A 112 2.92 -2.60 -4.01
N ARG A 113 2.33 -2.12 -5.11
CA ARG A 113 0.88 -2.15 -5.34
C ARG A 113 0.33 -3.58 -5.29
N LYS A 114 0.99 -4.55 -5.92
CA LYS A 114 0.60 -5.97 -5.86
C LYS A 114 0.64 -6.50 -4.43
N THR A 115 1.73 -6.25 -3.69
CA THR A 115 1.84 -6.72 -2.31
C THR A 115 0.78 -6.10 -1.40
N ILE A 116 0.53 -4.79 -1.51
CA ILE A 116 -0.52 -4.11 -0.75
C ILE A 116 -1.90 -4.68 -1.08
N ASN A 117 -2.19 -4.94 -2.37
CA ASN A 117 -3.43 -5.61 -2.77
C ASN A 117 -3.57 -7.01 -2.15
N ASN A 118 -2.51 -7.81 -2.12
CA ASN A 118 -2.56 -9.14 -1.50
C ASN A 118 -2.87 -9.04 0.00
N VAL A 119 -2.28 -8.07 0.70
CA VAL A 119 -2.59 -7.80 2.11
C VAL A 119 -4.06 -7.40 2.26
N ILE A 120 -4.60 -6.54 1.39
CA ILE A 120 -6.02 -6.17 1.38
C ILE A 120 -6.93 -7.39 1.17
N MET A 121 -6.61 -8.26 0.21
CA MET A 121 -7.40 -9.47 -0.07
C MET A 121 -7.43 -10.41 1.14
N HIS A 122 -6.26 -10.62 1.75
CA HIS A 122 -6.13 -11.44 2.95
C HIS A 122 -6.94 -10.86 4.13
N LEU A 123 -6.91 -9.54 4.31
CA LEU A 123 -7.72 -8.83 5.31
C LEU A 123 -9.21 -8.92 5.04
N SER A 124 -9.60 -8.98 3.76
CA SER A 124 -11.00 -9.04 3.33
C SER A 124 -11.60 -10.46 3.40
N GLY A 125 -10.89 -11.43 3.99
CA GLY A 125 -11.35 -12.83 4.07
C GLY A 125 -11.44 -13.54 2.71
N HIS A 126 -10.81 -13.00 1.67
CA HIS A 126 -10.71 -13.66 0.38
C HIS A 126 -9.40 -14.46 0.37
N GLU A 127 -9.50 -15.79 0.47
CA GLU A 127 -8.34 -16.69 0.31
C GLU A 127 -7.80 -16.60 -1.14
N ILE A 128 -6.47 -16.65 -1.28
CA ILE A 128 -5.74 -16.64 -2.56
C ILE A 128 -5.44 -18.08 -2.97
#